data_AF-A0A7M2YB37-F1
#
_entry.id   AF-A0A7M2YB37-F1
#
_cell.length_a   1.000
_cell.length_b   1.000
_cell.length_c   1.000
_cell.angle_alpha   90.00
_cell.angle_beta   90.00
_cell.angle_gamma   90.00
#
_symmetry.space_group_name_H-M   'P 1'
#
loop_
_entity.id
_entity.type
_entity.pdbx_description
1 polymer ?
#
loop_
_entity_poly.entity_id
_entity_poly.type
_entity_poly.pdbx_seq_one_letter_code
_entity_poly.pdbx_strand_id
1 'polypeptide(L)'
;MKNQSYKSESWKLFRECIIESDGYKCAHCNRNNLEVILQVHHKKYITGRKPWEYSPSYCITLCRGCHARQHGIIMPNFGWEYLCDEDLGGLNGECDKCGNQMRFAFHIHHENWGFMQVGRQCCDNLTDSNLASNKIDSVKRFEIRKRNFLKSSRWKSFLSENRIFKNLFEIKIEEIDNVYFLTIHGKKSREKYISLDSAKCKAFEVIENSSFINYCLNKKIPLPK
;
A
#
# COMPACT_ATOMS: atom_id res chain seq x y z
N MET A 1 29.65 -20.39 21.36
CA MET A 1 31.12 -20.27 21.55
C MET A 1 31.56 -18.87 21.16
N LYS A 2 32.15 -18.09 22.08
CA LYS A 2 32.62 -16.71 21.79
C LYS A 2 33.82 -16.81 20.84
N ASN A 3 33.67 -16.26 19.64
CA ASN A 3 34.60 -16.43 18.52
C ASN A 3 35.91 -15.64 18.77
N GLN A 4 36.94 -16.32 19.29
CA GLN A 4 38.26 -15.78 19.65
C GLN A 4 39.01 -15.15 18.44
N SER A 5 38.52 -15.40 17.23
CA SER A 5 39.10 -14.97 15.95
C SER A 5 39.07 -13.46 15.73
N TYR A 6 38.07 -12.72 16.20
CA TYR A 6 37.95 -11.28 15.92
C TYR A 6 38.84 -10.38 16.79
N LYS A 7 39.62 -10.97 17.70
CA LYS A 7 40.61 -10.25 18.52
C LYS A 7 42.03 -10.40 18.00
N SER A 8 42.26 -11.23 16.99
CA SER A 8 43.58 -11.46 16.42
C SER A 8 44.09 -10.20 15.71
N GLU A 9 45.41 -10.04 15.70
CA GLU A 9 46.03 -8.93 14.99
C GLU A 9 45.80 -9.03 13.47
N SER A 10 45.80 -10.25 12.93
CA SER A 10 45.48 -10.51 11.52
C SER A 10 44.10 -10.00 11.12
N TRP A 11 43.09 -10.14 11.98
CA TRP A 11 41.77 -9.57 11.71
C TRP A 11 41.78 -8.04 11.74
N LYS A 12 42.47 -7.43 12.71
CA LYS A 12 42.54 -5.97 12.81
C LYS A 12 43.19 -5.35 11.58
N LEU A 13 44.35 -5.88 11.15
CA LEU A 13 45.06 -5.43 9.96
C LEU A 13 44.21 -5.60 8.70
N PHE A 14 43.63 -6.79 8.50
CA PHE A 14 42.75 -7.04 7.36
C PHE A 14 41.55 -6.09 7.35
N ARG A 15 40.89 -5.92 8.52
CA ARG A 15 39.75 -5.02 8.67
C ARG A 15 40.13 -3.59 8.28
N GLU A 16 41.28 -3.11 8.74
CA GLU A 16 41.73 -1.76 8.43
C GLU A 16 41.99 -1.56 6.94
N CYS A 17 42.69 -2.50 6.28
CA CYS A 17 42.93 -2.44 4.85
C CYS A 17 41.64 -2.37 4.02
N ILE A 18 40.60 -3.11 4.40
CA ILE A 18 39.29 -3.06 3.70
C ILE A 18 38.63 -1.69 3.90
N ILE A 19 38.60 -1.19 5.14
CA ILE A 19 37.96 0.10 5.46
C ILE A 19 38.68 1.26 4.76
N GLU A 20 40.01 1.22 4.75
CA GLU A 20 40.84 2.19 4.06
C GLU A 20 40.59 2.16 2.55
N SER A 21 40.56 0.95 1.94
CA SER A 21 40.27 0.78 0.52
C SER A 21 38.87 1.26 0.13
N ASP A 22 37.90 1.18 1.05
CA ASP A 22 36.53 1.69 0.85
C ASP A 22 36.41 3.19 1.19
N GLY A 23 37.53 3.88 1.45
CA GLY A 23 37.59 5.32 1.69
C GLY A 23 36.97 5.75 3.02
N TYR A 24 37.00 4.88 4.03
CA TYR A 24 36.43 5.13 5.37
C TYR A 24 34.95 5.52 5.35
N LYS A 25 34.16 4.95 4.43
CA LYS A 25 32.73 5.22 4.31
C LYS A 25 31.91 3.94 4.29
N CYS A 26 30.71 4.03 4.85
CA CYS A 26 29.73 2.98 4.71
C CYS A 26 29.22 2.92 3.27
N ALA A 27 29.36 1.78 2.60
CA ALA A 27 28.93 1.61 1.21
C ALA A 27 27.41 1.79 0.98
N HIS A 28 26.58 1.66 2.03
CA HIS A 28 25.12 1.82 1.91
C HIS A 28 24.59 3.21 2.25
N CYS A 29 25.18 3.91 3.23
CA CYS A 29 24.65 5.21 3.69
C CYS A 29 25.65 6.35 3.54
N ASN A 30 26.83 6.08 3.00
CA ASN A 30 27.90 7.04 2.71
C ASN A 30 28.49 7.81 3.91
N ARG A 31 27.96 7.58 5.13
CA ARG A 31 28.51 8.14 6.38
C ARG A 31 29.92 7.62 6.65
N ASN A 32 30.77 8.50 7.17
CA ASN A 32 32.17 8.20 7.42
C ASN A 32 32.46 7.79 8.88
N ASN A 33 33.72 7.44 9.18
CA ASN A 33 34.17 7.01 10.50
C ASN A 33 34.09 8.07 11.62
N LEU A 34 33.92 9.36 11.30
CA LEU A 34 33.66 10.41 12.29
C LEU A 34 32.21 10.38 12.79
N GLU A 35 31.29 9.92 11.95
CA GLU A 35 29.86 9.88 12.25
C GLU A 35 29.40 8.53 12.79
N VAL A 36 30.05 7.44 12.39
CA VAL A 36 29.61 6.08 12.68
C VAL A 36 30.75 5.09 12.89
N ILE A 37 30.46 4.03 13.63
CA ILE A 37 31.37 2.87 13.76
C ILE A 37 31.27 2.02 12.49
N LEU A 38 32.38 1.92 11.76
CA LEU A 38 32.52 1.08 10.57
C LEU A 38 32.93 -0.36 10.92
N GLN A 39 32.42 -1.31 10.16
CA GLN A 39 32.66 -2.75 10.30
C GLN A 39 32.78 -3.37 8.90
N VAL A 40 33.56 -4.45 8.80
CA VAL A 40 33.64 -5.23 7.57
C VAL A 40 32.56 -6.32 7.61
N HIS A 41 31.72 -6.33 6.60
CA HIS A 41 30.73 -7.38 6.36
C HIS A 41 31.25 -8.37 5.33
N HIS A 42 31.20 -9.67 5.65
CA HIS A 42 31.47 -10.75 4.71
C HIS A 42 30.20 -11.08 3.93
N LYS A 43 30.21 -10.88 2.60
CA LYS A 43 29.06 -11.11 1.72
C LYS A 43 28.62 -12.58 1.66
N LYS A 44 29.55 -13.50 1.95
CA LYS A 44 29.32 -14.95 2.00
C LYS A 44 30.21 -15.55 3.09
N TYR A 45 29.70 -16.55 3.80
CA TYR A 45 30.47 -17.34 4.76
C TYR A 45 30.88 -18.67 4.14
N ILE A 46 32.17 -18.99 4.17
CA ILE A 46 32.75 -20.24 3.67
C ILE A 46 33.30 -21.02 4.86
N THR A 47 32.82 -22.26 5.04
CA THR A 47 33.19 -23.13 6.16
C THR A 47 34.71 -23.32 6.24
N GLY A 48 35.27 -23.23 7.44
CA GLY A 48 36.69 -23.42 7.70
C GLY A 48 37.58 -22.20 7.45
N ARG A 49 37.08 -21.13 6.82
CA ARG A 49 37.86 -19.90 6.61
C ARG A 49 37.82 -18.97 7.83
N LYS A 50 38.98 -18.40 8.15
CA LYS A 50 39.10 -17.30 9.12
C LYS A 50 38.63 -15.98 8.50
N PRO A 51 38.21 -15.00 9.31
CA PRO A 51 37.68 -13.72 8.82
C PRO A 51 38.62 -12.93 7.89
N TRP A 52 39.94 -13.07 8.01
CA TRP A 52 40.94 -12.39 7.16
C TRP A 52 41.41 -13.23 5.96
N GLU A 53 40.90 -14.45 5.80
CA GLU A 53 41.22 -15.33 4.65
C GLU A 53 40.27 -15.11 3.46
N TYR A 54 39.44 -14.06 3.53
CA TYR A 54 38.53 -13.68 2.45
C TYR A 54 39.22 -12.67 1.51
N SER A 55 38.95 -12.79 0.21
CA SER A 55 39.37 -11.76 -0.74
C SER A 55 38.62 -10.46 -0.45
N PRO A 56 39.26 -9.28 -0.60
CA PRO A 56 38.59 -7.98 -0.44
C PRO A 56 37.28 -7.82 -1.20
N SER A 57 37.14 -8.45 -2.38
CA SER A 57 35.91 -8.42 -3.19
C SER A 57 34.68 -9.07 -2.50
N TYR A 58 34.93 -9.99 -1.57
CA TYR A 58 33.90 -10.64 -0.74
C TYR A 58 33.58 -9.86 0.54
N CYS A 59 34.26 -8.74 0.75
CA CYS A 59 34.05 -7.85 1.88
C CYS A 59 33.38 -6.55 1.42
N ILE A 60 32.77 -5.86 2.36
CA ILE A 60 32.23 -4.51 2.15
C ILE A 60 32.23 -3.77 3.50
N THR A 61 32.64 -2.50 3.48
CA THR A 61 32.61 -1.65 4.67
C THR A 61 31.21 -1.09 4.90
N LEU A 62 30.62 -1.46 6.03
CA LEU A 62 29.29 -1.00 6.47
C LEU A 62 29.38 -0.36 7.85
N CYS A 63 28.54 0.64 8.13
CA CYS A 63 28.35 1.09 9.51
C CYS A 63 27.58 0.03 10.32
N ARG A 64 27.71 0.04 11.65
CA ARG A 64 27.03 -0.91 12.56
C ARG A 64 25.53 -1.09 12.24
N GLY A 65 24.83 -0.01 11.92
CA GLY A 65 23.40 -0.05 11.59
C GLY A 65 23.12 -0.76 10.26
N CYS A 66 23.84 -0.42 9.20
CA CYS A 66 23.72 -1.08 7.90
C CYS A 66 24.17 -2.55 7.98
N HIS A 67 25.21 -2.83 8.78
CA HIS A 67 25.69 -4.19 8.98
C HIS A 67 24.64 -5.08 9.67
N ALA A 68 23.99 -4.56 10.72
CA ALA A 68 22.91 -5.28 11.39
C ALA A 68 21.69 -5.50 10.48
N ARG A 69 21.37 -4.53 9.60
CA ARG A 69 20.32 -4.69 8.58
C ARG A 69 20.63 -5.80 7.59
N GLN A 70 21.88 -5.92 7.15
CA GLN A 70 22.30 -6.97 6.22
C GLN A 70 22.19 -8.38 6.82
N HIS A 71 22.31 -8.50 8.15
CA HIS A 71 22.08 -9.74 8.88
C HIS A 71 20.61 -9.95 9.30
N GLY A 72 19.68 -9.10 8.86
CA GLY A 72 18.26 -9.18 9.26
C GLY A 72 18.03 -8.92 10.75
N ILE A 73 18.97 -8.30 11.45
CA ILE A 73 18.82 -7.93 12.88
C ILE A 73 18.01 -6.63 13.01
N ILE A 74 18.13 -5.73 12.02
CA ILE A 74 17.39 -4.47 11.95
C ILE A 74 16.60 -4.43 10.66
N MET A 75 15.34 -4.01 10.76
CA MET A 75 14.43 -3.88 9.62
C MET A 75 15.03 -2.99 8.51
N PRO A 76 14.91 -3.41 7.23
CA PRO A 76 15.22 -2.57 6.08
C PRO A 76 14.36 -1.31 6.00
N ASN A 77 14.96 -0.19 5.59
CA ASN A 77 14.23 1.08 5.41
C ASN A 77 13.68 1.28 3.99
N PHE A 78 14.07 0.44 3.04
CA PHE A 78 13.74 0.51 1.61
C PHE A 78 13.80 -0.90 1.01
N GLY A 79 13.42 -1.05 -0.27
CA GLY A 79 13.46 -2.34 -0.97
C GLY A 79 12.26 -3.23 -0.68
N TRP A 80 11.17 -2.64 -0.20
CA TRP A 80 9.93 -3.37 0.06
C TRP A 80 9.04 -3.37 -1.17
N GLU A 81 8.43 -4.52 -1.43
CA GLU A 81 7.48 -4.73 -2.52
C GLU A 81 6.06 -4.73 -1.98
N TYR A 82 5.17 -4.01 -2.64
CA TYR A 82 3.75 -4.02 -2.34
C TYR A 82 3.08 -5.28 -2.90
N LEU A 83 2.25 -5.94 -2.09
CA LEU A 83 1.53 -7.15 -2.49
C LEU A 83 0.02 -6.91 -2.60
N CYS A 84 -0.62 -6.53 -1.50
CA CYS A 84 -2.07 -6.37 -1.45
C CYS A 84 -2.53 -5.44 -0.32
N ASP A 85 -3.81 -5.09 -0.35
CA ASP A 85 -4.48 -4.23 0.62
C ASP A 85 -5.78 -4.86 1.13
N GLU A 86 -6.12 -4.56 2.38
CA GLU A 86 -7.36 -4.97 3.03
C GLU A 86 -8.00 -3.77 3.75
N ASP A 87 -9.31 -3.58 3.58
CA ASP A 87 -10.11 -2.65 4.36
C ASP A 87 -10.78 -3.39 5.53
N LEU A 88 -10.29 -3.17 6.74
CA LEU A 88 -10.76 -3.79 7.97
C LEU A 88 -12.10 -3.22 8.48
N GLY A 89 -12.67 -2.24 7.77
CA GLY A 89 -13.96 -1.60 8.10
C GLY A 89 -13.93 -0.65 9.29
N GLY A 90 -12.87 -0.68 10.11
CA GLY A 90 -12.68 0.15 11.29
C GLY A 90 -11.21 0.18 11.73
N LEU A 91 -10.86 0.93 12.79
CA LEU A 91 -9.50 1.03 13.33
C LEU A 91 -9.10 -0.25 14.09
N ASN A 92 -9.15 -1.39 13.42
CA ASN A 92 -8.97 -2.72 14.01
C ASN A 92 -7.60 -3.33 13.72
N GLY A 93 -6.86 -2.79 12.75
CA GLY A 93 -5.51 -3.25 12.42
C GLY A 93 -4.44 -2.50 13.21
N GLU A 94 -3.27 -3.11 13.36
CA GLU A 94 -2.09 -2.51 13.98
C GLU A 94 -0.90 -2.54 13.01
N CYS A 95 -0.09 -1.48 13.01
CA CYS A 95 1.05 -1.35 12.12
C CYS A 95 2.29 -2.03 12.69
N ASP A 96 2.80 -3.05 12.01
CA ASP A 96 3.99 -3.79 12.44
C ASP A 96 5.22 -2.88 12.60
N LYS A 97 5.27 -1.76 11.86
CA LYS A 97 6.39 -0.80 11.91
C LYS A 97 6.26 0.24 13.04
N CYS A 98 5.07 0.76 13.30
CA CYS A 98 4.90 1.92 14.19
C CYS A 98 3.87 1.75 15.30
N GLY A 99 3.18 0.62 15.39
CA GLY A 99 2.16 0.33 16.41
C GLY A 99 0.86 1.13 16.29
N ASN A 100 0.74 2.01 15.29
CA ASN A 100 -0.49 2.79 15.13
C ASN A 100 -1.65 1.90 14.66
N GLN A 101 -2.83 2.16 15.21
CA GLN A 101 -4.07 1.57 14.74
C GLN A 101 -4.44 2.07 13.33
N MET A 102 -5.00 1.19 12.50
CA MET A 102 -5.36 1.48 11.13
C MET A 102 -6.64 0.77 10.69
N ARG A 103 -7.32 1.37 9.70
CA ARG A 103 -8.42 0.73 8.96
C ARG A 103 -7.96 -0.02 7.71
N PHE A 104 -7.00 0.55 7.00
CA PHE A 104 -6.48 -0.02 5.77
C PHE A 104 -5.13 -0.68 6.06
N ALA A 105 -5.10 -2.00 5.96
CA ALA A 105 -3.89 -2.81 6.10
C ALA A 105 -3.24 -3.00 4.74
N PHE A 106 -1.95 -2.69 4.63
CA PHE A 106 -1.16 -2.92 3.42
C PHE A 106 -0.10 -3.99 3.70
N HIS A 107 -0.11 -5.05 2.89
CA HIS A 107 0.82 -6.15 2.99
C HIS A 107 1.99 -5.92 2.05
N ILE A 108 3.19 -5.89 2.63
CA ILE A 108 4.45 -5.67 1.92
C ILE A 108 5.43 -6.81 2.21
N HIS A 109 6.39 -7.00 1.32
CA HIS A 109 7.41 -8.04 1.42
C HIS A 109 8.81 -7.49 1.15
N HIS A 110 9.81 -8.03 1.84
CA HIS A 110 11.22 -7.78 1.56
C HIS A 110 12.01 -9.09 1.61
N GLU A 111 12.86 -9.36 0.62
CA GLU A 111 13.60 -10.62 0.45
C GLU A 111 14.33 -11.09 1.74
N ASN A 112 15.00 -10.17 2.43
CA ASN A 112 15.76 -10.46 3.65
C ASN A 112 14.96 -10.32 4.97
N TRP A 113 13.66 -10.02 4.94
CA TRP A 113 12.85 -9.79 6.15
C TRP A 113 11.54 -10.58 6.17
N GLY A 114 10.94 -10.84 5.02
CA GLY A 114 9.63 -11.48 4.89
C GLY A 114 8.51 -10.45 4.82
N PHE A 115 7.34 -10.85 5.30
CA PHE A 115 6.09 -10.09 5.18
C PHE A 115 5.87 -9.15 6.35
N MET A 116 5.24 -8.02 6.08
CA MET A 116 4.75 -7.09 7.11
C MET A 116 3.40 -6.51 6.71
N GLN A 117 2.57 -6.27 7.72
CA GLN A 117 1.37 -5.45 7.61
C GLN A 117 1.66 -4.03 8.12
N VAL A 118 1.44 -3.04 7.27
CA VAL A 118 1.72 -1.64 7.62
C VAL A 118 0.59 -0.72 7.22
N GLY A 119 0.51 0.42 7.91
CA GLY A 119 -0.45 1.49 7.58
C GLY A 119 0.03 2.34 6.42
N ARG A 120 -0.87 3.18 5.89
CA ARG A 120 -0.66 4.08 4.73
C ARG A 120 0.74 4.66 4.63
N GLN A 121 1.14 5.46 5.64
CA GLN A 121 2.40 6.19 5.60
C GLN A 121 3.62 5.25 5.63
N CYS A 122 3.51 4.13 6.33
CA CYS A 122 4.60 3.16 6.41
C CYS A 122 4.75 2.39 5.09
N CYS A 123 3.63 2.02 4.45
CA CYS A 123 3.65 1.39 3.12
C CYS A 123 4.34 2.30 2.09
N ASP A 124 3.88 3.54 1.96
CA ASP A 124 4.43 4.50 1.00
C ASP A 124 5.93 4.74 1.23
N ASN A 125 6.34 4.95 2.49
CA ASN A 125 7.74 5.18 2.83
C ASN A 125 8.65 3.96 2.59
N LEU A 126 8.16 2.74 2.84
CA LEU A 126 8.98 1.51 2.72
C LEU A 126 9.10 1.03 1.26
N THR A 127 8.05 1.25 0.47
CA THR A 127 7.97 0.88 -0.95
C THR A 127 8.44 2.00 -1.89
N ASP A 128 8.81 3.16 -1.35
CA ASP A 128 9.14 4.38 -2.09
C ASP A 128 8.07 4.72 -3.15
N SER A 129 6.81 4.68 -2.72
CA SER A 129 5.66 4.84 -3.60
C SER A 129 4.54 5.67 -2.96
N ASN A 130 3.48 5.95 -3.71
CA ASN A 130 2.25 6.57 -3.20
C ASN A 130 1.04 5.62 -3.35
N LEU A 131 1.27 4.31 -3.46
CA LEU A 131 0.22 3.32 -3.73
C LEU A 131 -0.85 3.34 -2.65
N ALA A 132 -0.45 3.36 -1.38
CA ALA A 132 -1.38 3.30 -0.27
C ALA A 132 -2.18 4.59 -0.13
N SER A 133 -1.52 5.74 -0.29
CA SER A 133 -2.20 7.04 -0.28
C SER A 133 -3.19 7.18 -1.43
N ASN A 134 -2.81 6.81 -2.66
CA ASN A 134 -3.70 6.86 -3.82
C ASN A 134 -4.93 5.96 -3.66
N LYS A 135 -4.73 4.75 -3.10
CA LYS A 135 -5.83 3.81 -2.83
C LYS A 135 -6.82 4.40 -1.83
N ILE A 136 -6.34 4.91 -0.71
CA ILE A 136 -7.18 5.50 0.33
C ILE A 136 -7.91 6.75 -0.18
N ASP A 137 -7.22 7.61 -0.93
CA ASP A 137 -7.83 8.81 -1.49
C ASP A 137 -8.94 8.46 -2.49
N SER A 138 -8.74 7.43 -3.31
CA SER A 138 -9.77 6.92 -4.22
C SER A 138 -11.01 6.44 -3.47
N VAL A 139 -10.82 5.64 -2.41
CA VAL A 139 -11.92 5.13 -1.56
C VAL A 139 -12.66 6.29 -0.89
N LYS A 140 -11.94 7.24 -0.27
CA LYS A 140 -12.54 8.42 0.38
C LYS A 140 -13.32 9.28 -0.61
N ARG A 141 -12.78 9.54 -1.80
CA ARG A 141 -13.47 10.30 -2.85
C ARG A 141 -14.73 9.58 -3.32
N PHE A 142 -14.70 8.25 -3.42
CA PHE A 142 -15.88 7.46 -3.74
C PHE A 142 -16.96 7.59 -2.65
N GLU A 143 -16.61 7.36 -1.39
CA GLU A 143 -17.53 7.47 -0.24
C GLU A 143 -18.15 8.88 -0.11
N ILE A 144 -17.33 9.92 -0.25
CA ILE A 144 -17.78 11.32 -0.20
C ILE A 144 -18.77 11.61 -1.32
N ARG A 145 -18.46 11.19 -2.56
CA ARG A 145 -19.36 11.40 -3.69
C ARG A 145 -20.65 10.61 -3.54
N LYS A 146 -20.61 9.39 -2.99
CA LYS A 146 -21.80 8.57 -2.67
C LYS A 146 -22.69 9.30 -1.68
N ARG A 147 -22.11 9.78 -0.57
CA ARG A 147 -22.83 10.56 0.46
C ARG A 147 -23.45 11.83 -0.12
N ASN A 148 -22.69 12.60 -0.90
CA ASN A 148 -23.19 13.83 -1.52
C ASN A 148 -24.31 13.56 -2.53
N PHE A 149 -24.25 12.43 -3.24
CA PHE A 149 -25.31 12.01 -4.15
C PHE A 149 -26.59 11.63 -3.41
N LEU A 150 -26.50 10.84 -2.34
CA LEU A 150 -27.64 10.43 -1.50
C LEU A 150 -28.39 11.64 -0.92
N LYS A 151 -27.63 12.60 -0.39
CA LYS A 151 -28.13 13.82 0.27
C LYS A 151 -28.36 15.00 -0.68
N SER A 152 -28.22 14.80 -1.99
CA SER A 152 -28.28 15.92 -2.93
C SER A 152 -29.67 16.57 -2.92
N SER A 153 -29.72 17.89 -2.77
CA SER A 153 -30.96 18.67 -2.93
C SER A 153 -31.49 18.70 -4.37
N ARG A 154 -30.71 18.18 -5.35
CA ARG A 154 -31.12 18.05 -6.75
C ARG A 154 -32.09 16.88 -6.97
N TRP A 155 -32.24 15.99 -6.01
CA TRP A 155 -33.32 15.01 -6.02
C TRP A 155 -34.65 15.72 -5.98
N LYS A 156 -35.47 15.52 -7.00
CA LYS A 156 -36.84 16.03 -7.04
C LYS A 156 -37.78 14.85 -6.76
N SER A 157 -38.56 14.98 -5.70
CA SER A 157 -39.55 13.98 -5.29
C SER A 157 -40.93 14.41 -5.74
N PHE A 158 -41.66 13.53 -6.42
CA PHE A 158 -43.02 13.75 -6.92
C PHE A 158 -43.86 12.52 -6.60
N LEU A 159 -44.84 12.64 -5.69
CA LEU A 159 -45.68 11.53 -5.25
C LEU A 159 -44.82 10.33 -4.78
N SER A 160 -44.82 9.24 -5.55
CA SER A 160 -44.05 8.01 -5.32
C SER A 160 -42.79 7.90 -6.18
N GLU A 161 -42.41 8.94 -6.93
CA GLU A 161 -41.22 8.97 -7.78
C GLU A 161 -40.15 9.92 -7.22
N ASN A 162 -38.90 9.48 -7.21
CA ASN A 162 -37.73 10.31 -6.95
C ASN A 162 -36.85 10.35 -8.20
N ARG A 163 -36.52 11.55 -8.69
CA ARG A 163 -35.69 11.71 -9.88
C ARG A 163 -34.50 12.64 -9.67
N ILE A 164 -33.39 12.31 -10.31
CA ILE A 164 -32.22 13.18 -10.42
C ILE A 164 -31.58 13.02 -11.79
N PHE A 165 -31.03 14.11 -12.30
CA PHE A 165 -30.14 14.07 -13.46
C PHE A 165 -28.70 14.10 -12.96
N LYS A 166 -27.89 13.12 -13.37
CA LYS A 166 -26.47 13.09 -13.05
C LYS A 166 -25.65 12.68 -14.26
N ASN A 167 -24.62 13.47 -14.56
CA ASN A 167 -23.86 13.40 -15.79
C ASN A 167 -24.82 13.47 -16.99
N LEU A 168 -24.91 12.41 -17.78
CA LEU A 168 -25.80 12.31 -18.95
C LEU A 168 -27.06 11.47 -18.69
N PHE A 169 -27.19 10.87 -17.50
CA PHE A 169 -28.25 9.91 -17.22
C PHE A 169 -29.35 10.51 -16.34
N GLU A 170 -30.59 10.28 -16.78
CA GLU A 170 -31.77 10.43 -15.93
C GLU A 170 -31.90 9.18 -15.03
N ILE A 171 -31.99 9.41 -13.73
CA ILE A 171 -32.19 8.37 -12.73
C ILE A 171 -33.57 8.60 -12.12
N LYS A 172 -34.42 7.57 -12.18
CA LYS A 172 -35.73 7.55 -11.55
C LYS A 172 -35.81 6.40 -10.57
N ILE A 173 -36.42 6.63 -9.42
CA ILE A 173 -36.70 5.63 -8.41
C ILE A 173 -38.20 5.70 -8.12
N GLU A 174 -38.93 4.65 -8.49
CA GLU A 174 -40.37 4.53 -8.30
C GLU A 174 -40.66 3.66 -7.07
N GLU A 175 -41.54 4.12 -6.20
CA GLU A 175 -42.06 3.36 -5.06
C GLU A 175 -43.41 2.73 -5.43
N ILE A 176 -43.50 1.40 -5.34
CA ILE A 176 -44.70 0.62 -5.61
C ILE A 176 -44.82 -0.43 -4.50
N ASP A 177 -45.91 -0.43 -3.75
CA ASP A 177 -46.17 -1.37 -2.64
C ASP A 177 -45.03 -1.48 -1.62
N ASN A 178 -44.49 -0.33 -1.16
CA ASN A 178 -43.32 -0.22 -0.27
C ASN A 178 -42.01 -0.83 -0.82
N VAL A 179 -41.93 -1.05 -2.14
CA VAL A 179 -40.73 -1.51 -2.83
C VAL A 179 -40.27 -0.46 -3.81
N TYR A 180 -38.95 -0.24 -3.87
CA TYR A 180 -38.35 0.72 -4.78
C TYR A 180 -37.79 0.04 -6.02
N PHE A 181 -38.08 0.62 -7.19
CA PHE A 181 -37.54 0.20 -8.47
C PHE A 181 -36.65 1.30 -9.06
N LEU A 182 -35.44 0.93 -9.46
CA LEU A 182 -34.48 1.85 -10.04
C LEU A 182 -34.58 1.81 -11.57
N THR A 183 -34.76 2.95 -12.20
CA THR A 183 -34.69 3.11 -13.65
C THR A 183 -33.58 4.09 -13.99
N ILE A 184 -32.59 3.64 -14.78
CA ILE A 184 -31.52 4.50 -15.29
C ILE A 184 -31.69 4.58 -16.79
N HIS A 185 -31.88 5.80 -17.31
CA HIS A 185 -32.03 6.09 -18.74
C HIS A 185 -33.03 5.16 -19.44
N GLY A 186 -34.24 5.04 -18.85
CA GLY A 186 -35.33 4.21 -19.39
C GLY A 186 -35.13 2.70 -19.23
N LYS A 187 -34.07 2.23 -18.56
CA LYS A 187 -33.84 0.82 -18.24
C LYS A 187 -34.11 0.55 -16.76
N LYS A 188 -35.19 -0.19 -16.50
CA LYS A 188 -35.63 -0.60 -15.16
C LYS A 188 -34.76 -1.74 -14.63
N SER A 189 -34.39 -1.67 -13.36
CA SER A 189 -33.63 -2.70 -12.66
C SER A 189 -34.48 -3.97 -12.50
N ARG A 190 -33.82 -5.12 -12.56
CA ARG A 190 -34.43 -6.41 -12.20
C ARG A 190 -34.50 -6.58 -10.67
N GLU A 191 -33.52 -6.01 -9.98
CA GLU A 191 -33.46 -5.97 -8.52
C GLU A 191 -34.50 -4.99 -7.97
N LYS A 192 -35.09 -5.40 -6.84
CA LYS A 192 -36.03 -4.64 -6.01
C LYS A 192 -35.29 -4.15 -4.77
N TYR A 193 -35.54 -2.92 -4.35
CA TYR A 193 -34.87 -2.35 -3.17
C TYR A 193 -35.88 -2.08 -2.07
N ILE A 194 -35.45 -2.32 -0.82
CA ILE A 194 -36.28 -2.20 0.39
C ILE A 194 -36.37 -0.74 0.85
N SER A 195 -35.40 0.10 0.47
CA SER A 195 -35.38 1.52 0.85
C SER A 195 -34.94 2.41 -0.31
N LEU A 196 -35.39 3.66 -0.27
CA LEU A 196 -34.96 4.71 -1.19
C LEU A 196 -33.44 4.87 -1.17
N ASP A 197 -32.81 4.84 0.01
CA ASP A 197 -31.37 4.97 0.14
C ASP A 197 -30.61 3.79 -0.46
N SER A 198 -31.14 2.56 -0.34
CA SER A 198 -30.56 1.39 -1.01
C SER A 198 -30.60 1.53 -2.54
N ALA A 199 -31.76 1.96 -3.08
CA ALA A 199 -31.90 2.23 -4.52
C ALA A 199 -30.97 3.36 -4.99
N LYS A 200 -30.86 4.45 -4.23
CA LYS A 200 -29.92 5.55 -4.50
C LYS A 200 -28.46 5.09 -4.45
N CYS A 201 -28.08 4.26 -3.47
CA CYS A 201 -26.74 3.71 -3.37
C CYS A 201 -26.37 2.91 -4.61
N LYS A 202 -27.25 2.00 -5.03
CA LYS A 202 -27.02 1.18 -6.21
C LYS A 202 -26.98 2.01 -7.50
N ALA A 203 -27.84 3.02 -7.61
CA ALA A 203 -27.81 3.97 -8.73
C ALA A 203 -26.46 4.68 -8.83
N PHE A 204 -25.91 5.13 -7.70
CA PHE A 204 -24.59 5.76 -7.66
C PHE A 204 -23.48 4.81 -8.11
N GLU A 205 -23.46 3.58 -7.56
CA GLU A 205 -22.44 2.58 -7.85
C GLU A 205 -22.41 2.22 -9.34
N VAL A 206 -23.57 1.98 -9.93
CA VAL A 206 -23.73 1.59 -11.34
C VAL A 206 -23.27 2.68 -12.33
N ILE A 207 -23.39 3.95 -11.93
CA ILE A 207 -22.95 5.09 -12.73
C ILE A 207 -21.45 5.36 -12.57
N GLU A 208 -20.92 5.19 -11.36
CA GLU A 208 -19.51 5.46 -11.06
C GLU A 208 -18.55 4.41 -11.63
N ASN A 209 -18.91 3.13 -11.54
CA ASN A 209 -18.02 2.05 -11.96
C ASN A 209 -18.05 1.79 -13.49
N SER A 210 -18.65 2.71 -14.27
CA SER A 210 -18.88 2.57 -15.71
C SER A 210 -19.64 1.31 -16.13
N SER A 211 -20.21 0.54 -15.20
CA SER A 211 -20.92 -0.71 -15.51
C SER A 211 -22.13 -0.45 -16.39
N PHE A 212 -22.85 0.66 -16.18
CA PHE A 212 -23.97 1.06 -17.02
C PHE A 212 -23.54 1.45 -18.43
N ILE A 213 -22.44 2.20 -18.55
CA ILE A 213 -21.90 2.61 -19.85
C ILE A 213 -21.49 1.36 -20.64
N ASN A 214 -20.76 0.45 -20.00
CA ASN A 214 -20.37 -0.83 -20.61
C ASN A 214 -21.59 -1.67 -21.01
N TYR A 215 -22.64 -1.71 -20.18
CA TYR A 215 -23.91 -2.36 -20.53
C TYR A 215 -24.56 -1.73 -21.76
N CYS A 216 -24.63 -0.40 -21.84
CA CYS A 216 -25.17 0.32 -22.98
C CYS A 216 -24.37 0.04 -24.27
N LEU A 217 -23.04 0.09 -24.19
CA LEU A 217 -22.14 -0.22 -25.31
C LEU A 217 -22.35 -1.67 -25.80
N ASN A 218 -22.35 -2.64 -24.88
CA ASN A 218 -22.54 -4.07 -25.21
C ASN A 218 -23.91 -4.35 -25.83
N LYS A 219 -24.95 -3.61 -25.44
CA LYS A 219 -26.32 -3.76 -25.97
C LYS A 219 -26.63 -2.81 -27.12
N LYS A 220 -25.65 -2.05 -27.63
CA LYS A 220 -25.81 -1.02 -28.67
C LYS A 220 -26.93 -0.01 -28.34
N ILE A 221 -27.12 0.28 -27.06
CA ILE A 221 -28.05 1.31 -26.60
C ILE A 221 -27.35 2.65 -26.80
N PRO A 222 -27.96 3.61 -27.53
CA PRO A 222 -27.36 4.92 -27.75
C PRO A 222 -27.18 5.62 -26.41
N LEU A 223 -25.96 6.11 -26.17
CA LEU A 223 -25.70 6.98 -25.04
C LEU A 223 -26.28 8.37 -25.32
N PRO A 224 -26.78 9.07 -24.29
CA PRO A 224 -27.18 10.47 -24.42
C PRO A 224 -26.00 11.29 -24.97
N LYS A 225 -26.28 12.16 -25.95
CA LYS A 225 -25.31 13.10 -26.51
C LYS A 225 -25.04 14.26 -25.56
#